data_AF-G1VT01-F1
#
_entry.id   AF-G1VT01-F1
#
_cell.length_a   1.000
_cell.length_b   1.000
_cell.length_c   1.000
_cell.angle_alpha   90.00
_cell.angle_beta   90.00
_cell.angle_gamma   90.00
#
_symmetry.space_group_name_H-M   'P 1'
#
loop_
_entity.id
_entity.type
_entity.pdbx_description
1 polymer ?
#
loop_
_entity_poly.entity_id
_entity_poly.type
_entity_poly.pdbx_seq_one_letter_code
_entity_poly.pdbx_strand_id
1 'polypeptide(L)'
;TEAGIQKTSADDIVLSRMLPGDEQTYTLRVDNRSKEEQELYLKLCAGEGQLTEILELQVTQDGHRLYEGTMQDAQRGIAMGRYTSQEMTTIRITLRLPKETDNAYSIREAAVDVELTALTIQESVATGDQTQRTLLISSILAVISFLIIIVRRRRKDHEEAR
;
A
#
# COMPACT_ATOMS: atom_id res chain seq x y z
N THR A 1 -5.33 -9.68 -20.23
CA THR A 1 -5.00 -8.42 -19.53
C THR A 1 -5.46 -8.62 -18.11
N GLU A 2 -4.52 -8.86 -17.19
CA GLU A 2 -4.89 -9.07 -15.78
C GLU A 2 -5.39 -7.73 -15.23
N ALA A 3 -6.62 -7.70 -14.73
CA ALA A 3 -7.23 -6.49 -14.21
C ALA A 3 -6.53 -6.12 -12.89
N GLY A 4 -5.90 -4.95 -12.81
CA GLY A 4 -5.39 -4.39 -11.55
C GLY A 4 -6.53 -3.91 -10.65
N ILE A 5 -6.21 -3.03 -9.69
CA ILE A 5 -7.22 -2.33 -8.87
C ILE A 5 -8.36 -1.79 -9.75
N GLN A 6 -9.59 -2.19 -9.43
CA GLN A 6 -10.81 -1.64 -10.01
C GLN A 6 -11.59 -0.86 -8.95
N LYS A 7 -12.12 0.30 -9.35
CA LYS A 7 -13.05 1.09 -8.55
C LYS A 7 -14.49 0.87 -9.02
N THR A 8 -15.42 0.75 -8.09
CA THR A 8 -16.85 0.67 -8.40
C THR A 8 -17.56 1.84 -7.69
N SER A 9 -17.71 2.98 -8.40
CA SER A 9 -18.31 4.27 -8.00
C SER A 9 -17.51 5.12 -6.99
N ALA A 10 -17.33 6.45 -7.09
CA ALA A 10 -17.95 7.48 -7.95
C ALA A 10 -17.01 7.94 -9.08
N ASP A 11 -17.56 8.13 -10.27
CA ASP A 11 -16.79 8.58 -11.43
C ASP A 11 -16.29 10.02 -11.30
N ASP A 12 -16.96 10.87 -10.50
CA ASP A 12 -16.46 12.18 -10.03
C ASP A 12 -17.17 12.52 -8.70
N ILE A 13 -16.46 13.12 -7.73
CA ILE A 13 -17.10 13.68 -6.52
C ILE A 13 -17.66 15.05 -6.88
N VAL A 14 -18.99 15.17 -6.96
CA VAL A 14 -19.66 16.45 -7.19
C VAL A 14 -20.10 17.04 -5.85
N LEU A 15 -19.50 18.17 -5.49
CA LEU A 15 -19.89 19.00 -4.36
C LEU A 15 -21.03 19.93 -4.83
N SER A 16 -22.22 19.74 -4.29
CA SER A 16 -23.39 20.55 -4.67
C SER A 16 -23.89 21.35 -3.48
N ARG A 17 -23.91 22.68 -3.60
CA ARG A 17 -24.58 23.61 -2.67
C ARG A 17 -24.17 23.43 -1.20
N MET A 18 -22.87 23.40 -0.91
CA MET A 18 -22.38 23.38 0.48
C MET A 18 -22.35 24.79 1.08
N LEU A 19 -22.83 24.89 2.31
CA LEU A 19 -22.77 26.06 3.18
C LEU A 19 -21.74 25.85 4.31
N PRO A 20 -21.23 26.92 4.92
CA PRO A 20 -20.37 26.80 6.10
C PRO A 20 -20.99 25.91 7.18
N GLY A 21 -20.28 24.87 7.58
CA GLY A 21 -20.74 23.85 8.52
C GLY A 21 -21.30 22.57 7.89
N ASP A 22 -21.50 22.54 6.57
CA ASP A 22 -21.96 21.33 5.87
C ASP A 22 -20.86 20.28 5.75
N GLU A 23 -21.30 19.03 5.69
CA GLU A 23 -20.47 17.85 5.52
C GLU A 23 -21.09 16.94 4.45
N GLN A 24 -20.23 16.37 3.59
CA GLN A 24 -20.64 15.43 2.58
C GLN A 24 -19.71 14.21 2.56
N THR A 25 -20.32 13.02 2.56
CA THR A 25 -19.60 11.74 2.63
C THR A 25 -19.80 10.92 1.36
N TYR A 26 -18.71 10.37 0.85
CA TYR A 26 -18.66 9.50 -0.32
C TYR A 26 -18.02 8.18 0.06
N THR A 27 -18.47 7.11 -0.59
CA THR A 27 -17.97 5.75 -0.36
C THR A 27 -17.48 5.17 -1.66
N LEU A 28 -16.25 4.67 -1.64
CA LEU A 28 -15.55 4.11 -2.78
C LEU A 28 -15.20 2.65 -2.46
N ARG A 29 -15.65 1.74 -3.32
CA ARG A 29 -15.25 0.33 -3.24
C ARG A 29 -14.04 0.09 -4.13
N VAL A 30 -13.02 -0.52 -3.53
CA VAL A 30 -11.76 -0.87 -4.18
C VAL A 30 -11.56 -2.36 -4.09
N ASP A 31 -11.21 -2.96 -5.22
CA ASP A 31 -11.04 -4.41 -5.39
C ASP A 31 -9.72 -4.67 -6.14
N ASN A 32 -8.78 -5.36 -5.50
CA ASN A 32 -7.58 -5.86 -6.16
C ASN A 32 -7.87 -7.15 -6.93
N ARG A 33 -8.28 -7.01 -8.18
CA ARG A 33 -8.56 -8.15 -9.07
C ARG A 33 -7.31 -8.82 -9.64
N SER A 34 -6.12 -8.35 -9.29
CA SER A 34 -4.87 -8.94 -9.72
C SER A 34 -4.45 -10.10 -8.82
N LYS A 35 -3.51 -10.91 -9.30
CA LYS A 35 -2.88 -11.97 -8.50
C LYS A 35 -1.72 -11.46 -7.63
N GLU A 36 -1.32 -10.21 -7.85
CA GLU A 36 -0.15 -9.60 -7.22
C GLU A 36 -0.56 -8.65 -6.10
N GLU A 37 0.34 -8.42 -5.15
CA GLU A 37 0.17 -7.37 -4.15
C GLU A 37 0.31 -5.99 -4.83
N GLN A 38 -0.57 -5.06 -4.49
CA GLN A 38 -0.54 -3.70 -5.04
C GLN A 38 -0.54 -2.67 -3.91
N GLU A 39 0.36 -1.68 -4.00
CA GLU A 39 0.32 -0.49 -3.15
C GLU A 39 -0.60 0.55 -3.78
N LEU A 40 -1.51 1.09 -2.98
CA LEU A 40 -2.53 2.02 -3.45
C LEU A 40 -2.31 3.43 -2.90
N TYR A 41 -2.42 4.41 -3.78
CA TYR A 41 -2.41 5.83 -3.46
C TYR A 41 -3.71 6.47 -3.93
N LEU A 42 -4.33 7.26 -3.06
CA LEU A 42 -5.50 8.06 -3.35
C LEU A 42 -5.09 9.53 -3.51
N LYS A 43 -5.45 10.13 -4.63
CA LYS A 43 -5.26 11.56 -4.87
C LYS A 43 -6.60 12.19 -5.22
N LEU A 44 -6.88 13.32 -4.59
CA LEU A 44 -8.10 14.09 -4.80
C LEU A 44 -7.68 15.43 -5.42
N CYS A 45 -8.16 15.70 -6.62
CA CYS A 45 -7.90 16.93 -7.34
C CYS A 45 -9.20 17.73 -7.44
N ALA A 46 -9.15 19.04 -7.37
CA ALA A 46 -10.29 19.89 -7.73
C ALA A 46 -9.75 21.10 -8.47
N GLY A 47 -10.66 21.83 -9.12
CA GLY A 47 -10.31 23.07 -9.80
C GLY A 47 -9.51 24.02 -8.92
N GLU A 48 -8.54 24.73 -9.52
CA GLU A 48 -7.68 25.67 -8.83
C GLU A 48 -8.48 26.74 -8.09
N GLY A 49 -8.15 26.99 -6.82
CA GLY A 49 -8.73 28.07 -6.04
C GLY A 49 -8.65 27.91 -4.53
N GLN A 50 -9.01 28.99 -3.83
CA GLN A 50 -9.07 29.08 -2.36
C GLN A 50 -9.95 28.02 -1.71
N LEU A 51 -10.87 27.41 -2.46
CA LEU A 51 -11.75 26.37 -1.96
C LEU A 51 -10.97 25.14 -1.43
N THR A 52 -9.88 24.78 -2.09
CA THR A 52 -9.05 23.63 -1.69
C THR A 52 -8.29 23.87 -0.38
N GLU A 53 -8.05 25.13 -0.03
CA GLU A 53 -7.34 25.54 1.19
C GLU A 53 -8.26 25.51 2.41
N ILE A 54 -9.56 25.74 2.20
CA ILE A 54 -10.56 25.81 3.28
C ILE A 54 -11.35 24.51 3.46
N LEU A 55 -11.47 23.68 2.43
CA LEU A 55 -12.23 22.44 2.49
C LEU A 55 -11.44 21.40 3.29
N GLU A 56 -12.01 20.98 4.42
CA GLU A 56 -11.47 19.91 5.25
C GLU A 56 -11.81 18.57 4.61
N LEU A 57 -10.86 17.65 4.68
CA LEU A 57 -10.94 16.29 4.15
C LEU A 57 -10.54 15.29 5.23
N GLN A 58 -11.38 14.28 5.38
CA GLN A 58 -11.09 13.09 6.16
C GLN A 58 -11.24 11.85 5.27
N VAL A 59 -10.23 10.98 5.30
CA VAL A 59 -10.28 9.68 4.62
C VAL A 59 -10.18 8.57 5.66
N THR A 60 -11.14 7.65 5.60
CA THR A 60 -11.20 6.49 6.47
C THR A 60 -11.28 5.21 5.64
N GLN A 61 -10.65 4.15 6.11
CA GLN A 61 -10.69 2.82 5.53
C GLN A 61 -11.02 1.82 6.64
N ASP A 62 -12.07 1.03 6.45
CA ASP A 62 -12.52 0.02 7.44
C ASP A 62 -12.67 0.56 8.87
N GLY A 63 -13.05 1.84 8.99
CA GLY A 63 -13.21 2.55 10.26
C GLY A 63 -11.94 3.20 10.82
N HIS A 64 -10.77 2.94 10.23
CA HIS A 64 -9.51 3.58 10.59
C HIS A 64 -9.30 4.86 9.80
N ARG A 65 -8.86 5.93 10.47
CA ARG A 65 -8.57 7.21 9.84
C ARG A 65 -7.16 7.20 9.25
N LEU A 66 -7.09 7.34 7.93
CA LEU A 66 -5.84 7.37 7.17
C LEU A 66 -5.36 8.80 6.92
N TYR A 67 -6.30 9.73 6.80
CA TYR A 67 -6.00 11.14 6.56
C TYR A 67 -7.02 12.05 7.25
N GLU A 68 -6.52 13.20 7.71
CA GLU A 68 -7.28 14.33 8.22
C GLU A 68 -6.47 15.60 7.96
N GLY A 69 -7.05 16.56 7.24
CA GLY A 69 -6.37 17.79 6.87
C GLY A 69 -7.15 18.58 5.83
N THR A 70 -6.51 19.53 5.16
CA THR A 70 -7.14 20.26 4.06
C THR A 70 -7.11 19.43 2.78
N MET A 71 -7.98 19.77 1.84
CA MET A 71 -7.96 19.17 0.51
C MET A 71 -6.63 19.48 -0.22
N GLN A 72 -6.12 20.71 -0.09
CA GLN A 72 -4.86 21.15 -0.74
C GLN A 72 -3.69 20.20 -0.44
N ASP A 73 -3.51 19.79 0.82
CA ASP A 73 -2.43 18.88 1.20
C ASP A 73 -2.65 17.47 0.64
N ALA A 74 -3.90 17.01 0.52
CA ALA A 74 -4.25 15.71 -0.04
C ALA A 74 -3.99 15.57 -1.55
N GLN A 75 -3.80 16.69 -2.27
CA GLN A 75 -3.39 16.67 -3.67
C GLN A 75 -1.99 16.05 -3.86
N ARG A 76 -1.18 15.96 -2.79
CA ARG A 76 0.12 15.26 -2.81
C ARG A 76 -0.02 13.74 -2.87
N GLY A 77 -1.20 13.21 -2.60
CA GLY A 77 -1.48 11.78 -2.53
C GLY A 77 -1.47 11.26 -1.09
N ILE A 78 -2.44 10.41 -0.79
CA ILE A 78 -2.65 9.72 0.47
C ILE A 78 -2.29 8.25 0.27
N ALA A 79 -1.34 7.75 1.05
CA ALA A 79 -1.00 6.33 1.02
C ALA A 79 -2.12 5.52 1.67
N MET A 80 -2.70 4.58 0.91
CA MET A 80 -3.79 3.71 1.35
C MET A 80 -3.30 2.33 1.82
N GLY A 81 -1.99 2.08 1.69
CA GLY A 81 -1.36 0.83 2.08
C GLY A 81 -1.33 -0.21 0.95
N ARG A 82 -1.08 -1.46 1.35
CA ARG A 82 -0.92 -2.60 0.45
C ARG A 82 -2.17 -3.46 0.44
N TYR A 83 -2.50 -3.96 -0.73
CA TYR A 83 -3.68 -4.75 -1.02
C TYR A 83 -3.24 -6.10 -1.58
N THR A 84 -3.57 -7.16 -0.86
CA THR A 84 -3.32 -8.53 -1.29
C THR A 84 -4.24 -8.91 -2.45
N SER A 85 -3.95 -10.04 -3.11
CA SER A 85 -4.78 -10.53 -4.22
C SER A 85 -6.22 -10.77 -3.76
N GLN A 86 -7.18 -10.30 -4.55
CA GLN A 86 -8.63 -10.39 -4.29
C GLN A 86 -9.11 -9.65 -3.03
N GLU A 87 -8.27 -8.79 -2.46
CA GLU A 87 -8.66 -7.97 -1.33
C GLU A 87 -9.64 -6.87 -1.76
N MET A 88 -10.70 -6.73 -0.97
CA MET A 88 -11.74 -5.72 -1.17
C MET A 88 -11.86 -4.87 0.09
N THR A 89 -11.79 -3.56 -0.08
CA THR A 89 -12.00 -2.59 1.00
C THR A 89 -13.06 -1.55 0.62
N THR A 90 -13.53 -0.86 1.65
CA THR A 90 -14.37 0.33 1.51
C THR A 90 -13.63 1.55 2.04
N ILE A 91 -13.39 2.51 1.15
CA ILE A 91 -12.83 3.82 1.49
C ILE A 91 -13.99 4.79 1.65
N ARG A 92 -13.99 5.54 2.75
CA ARG A 92 -14.95 6.60 3.02
C ARG A 92 -14.25 7.95 3.07
N ILE A 93 -14.67 8.82 2.19
CA ILE A 93 -14.15 10.17 1.97
C ILE A 93 -15.18 11.15 2.52
N THR A 94 -14.79 12.00 3.46
CA THR A 94 -15.68 13.00 4.07
C THR A 94 -15.10 14.38 3.81
N LEU A 95 -15.89 15.24 3.17
CA LEU A 95 -15.54 16.62 2.86
C LEU A 95 -16.39 17.54 3.72
N ARG A 96 -15.76 18.51 4.37
CA ARG A 96 -16.42 19.43 5.29
C ARG A 96 -16.01 20.86 5.00
N LEU A 97 -17.01 21.75 4.96
CA LEU A 97 -16.76 23.18 4.93
C LEU A 97 -16.82 23.70 6.38
N PRO A 98 -15.73 24.29 6.94
CA PRO A 98 -15.72 24.75 8.32
C PRO A 98 -16.81 25.79 8.59
N LYS A 99 -17.30 25.84 9.84
CA LYS A 99 -18.39 26.77 10.24
C LYS A 99 -17.92 28.20 10.32
N GLU A 100 -16.62 28.41 10.57
CA GLU A 100 -15.98 29.71 10.68
C GLU A 100 -15.75 30.37 9.32
N THR A 101 -16.01 29.65 8.22
CA THR A 101 -15.84 30.16 6.87
C THR A 101 -16.89 31.23 6.57
N ASP A 102 -16.48 32.35 5.97
CA ASP A 102 -17.40 33.41 5.54
C ASP A 102 -18.42 32.84 4.53
N ASN A 103 -19.67 33.32 4.61
CA ASN A 103 -20.75 32.99 3.67
C ASN A 103 -20.38 33.30 2.21
N ALA A 104 -19.41 34.18 1.99
CA ALA A 104 -18.79 34.43 0.68
C ALA A 104 -18.22 33.16 0.01
N TYR A 105 -17.88 32.12 0.79
CA TYR A 105 -17.28 30.86 0.33
C TYR A 105 -18.29 29.73 0.13
N SER A 106 -19.60 30.04 0.07
CA SER A 106 -20.64 29.06 -0.24
C SER A 106 -20.38 28.38 -1.60
N ILE A 107 -20.26 27.05 -1.61
CA ILE A 107 -19.97 26.28 -2.82
C ILE A 107 -21.27 26.07 -3.57
N ARG A 108 -21.45 26.70 -4.73
CA ARG A 108 -22.63 26.45 -5.57
C ARG A 108 -22.55 25.08 -6.23
N GLU A 109 -21.44 24.82 -6.90
CA GLU A 109 -21.12 23.55 -7.56
C GLU A 109 -19.61 23.47 -7.78
N ALA A 110 -18.99 22.37 -7.40
CA ALA A 110 -17.57 22.09 -7.67
C ALA A 110 -17.38 20.59 -7.96
N ALA A 111 -16.54 20.29 -8.94
CA ALA A 111 -16.12 18.92 -9.23
C ALA A 111 -14.78 18.64 -8.55
N VAL A 112 -14.71 17.49 -7.89
CA VAL A 112 -13.49 16.92 -7.31
C VAL A 112 -13.22 15.61 -8.04
N ASP A 113 -12.11 15.58 -8.78
CA ASP A 113 -11.64 14.41 -9.49
C ASP A 113 -10.97 13.46 -8.50
N VAL A 114 -11.34 12.18 -8.58
CA VAL A 114 -10.77 11.12 -7.73
C VAL A 114 -9.83 10.25 -8.55
N GLU A 115 -8.53 10.42 -8.32
CA GLU A 115 -7.46 9.66 -8.95
C GLU A 115 -6.97 8.55 -7.99
N LEU A 116 -7.03 7.30 -8.45
CA LEU A 116 -6.47 6.14 -7.75
C LEU A 116 -5.27 5.62 -8.54
N THR A 117 -4.11 5.57 -7.90
CA THR A 117 -2.89 5.02 -8.49
C THR A 117 -2.52 3.74 -7.77
N ALA A 118 -2.41 2.64 -8.52
CA ALA A 118 -1.97 1.35 -8.01
C ALA A 118 -0.59 1.01 -8.56
N LEU A 119 0.34 0.66 -7.68
CA LEU A 119 1.68 0.21 -8.01
C LEU A 119 1.81 -1.28 -7.66
N THR A 120 2.04 -2.13 -8.66
CA THR A 120 2.28 -3.55 -8.42
C THR A 120 3.61 -3.72 -7.69
N ILE A 121 3.57 -4.35 -6.53
CA ILE A 121 4.76 -4.76 -5.80
C ILE A 121 5.22 -6.07 -6.46
N GLN A 122 6.21 -5.97 -7.35
CA GLN A 122 6.96 -7.15 -7.73
C GLN A 122 7.80 -7.53 -6.51
N GLU A 123 7.54 -8.71 -5.93
CA GLU A 123 8.55 -9.34 -5.10
C GLU A 123 9.83 -9.36 -5.94
N SER A 124 10.87 -8.66 -5.45
CA SER A 124 12.21 -8.86 -5.96
C SER A 124 12.45 -10.36 -5.80
N VAL A 125 12.36 -11.10 -6.90
CA VAL A 125 12.87 -12.45 -6.97
C VAL A 125 14.32 -12.28 -6.57
N ALA A 126 14.61 -12.61 -5.32
CA ALA A 126 15.97 -12.74 -4.87
C ALA A 126 16.53 -13.89 -5.71
N THR A 127 17.14 -13.57 -6.85
CA THR A 127 18.22 -14.36 -7.43
C THR A 127 19.46 -14.26 -6.52
N GLY A 128 19.23 -14.33 -5.19
CA GLY A 128 20.22 -14.73 -4.21
C GLY A 128 20.27 -16.25 -4.26
N ASP A 129 21.04 -16.73 -5.23
CA ASP A 129 21.61 -18.06 -5.36
C ASP A 129 21.65 -18.89 -4.06
N GLN A 130 20.53 -19.49 -3.69
CA GLN A 130 20.44 -20.41 -2.56
C GLN A 130 21.05 -21.77 -2.90
N THR A 131 21.24 -22.05 -4.19
CA THR A 131 21.96 -23.21 -4.70
C THR A 131 23.44 -23.19 -4.33
N GLN A 132 24.14 -22.05 -4.42
CA GLN A 132 25.54 -21.98 -4.01
C GLN A 132 25.75 -22.04 -2.49
N ARG A 133 24.88 -21.42 -1.68
CA ARG A 133 25.02 -21.48 -0.21
C ARG A 133 24.80 -22.89 0.33
N THR A 134 23.86 -23.65 -0.23
CA THR A 134 23.61 -25.04 0.19
C THR A 134 24.74 -25.97 -0.22
N LEU A 135 25.32 -25.77 -1.42
CA LEU A 135 26.49 -26.52 -1.88
C LEU A 135 27.73 -26.26 -1.02
N LEU A 136 28.02 -25.00 -0.66
CA LEU A 136 29.18 -24.65 0.17
C LEU A 136 29.11 -25.24 1.59
N ILE A 137 27.92 -25.23 2.22
CA ILE A 137 27.74 -25.81 3.56
C ILE A 137 27.87 -27.35 3.51
N SER A 138 27.33 -28.00 2.48
CA SER A 138 27.45 -29.47 2.32
C SER A 138 28.90 -29.93 2.10
N SER A 139 29.68 -29.14 1.35
CA SER A 139 31.10 -29.42 1.07
C SER A 139 31.96 -29.40 2.34
N ILE A 140 31.75 -28.41 3.23
CA ILE A 140 32.51 -28.30 4.48
C ILE A 140 32.22 -29.47 5.42
N LEU A 141 30.96 -29.92 5.53
CA LEU A 141 30.60 -31.06 6.38
C LEU A 141 31.19 -32.39 5.88
N ALA A 142 31.29 -32.59 4.56
CA ALA A 142 31.89 -33.79 3.98
C ALA A 142 33.41 -33.87 4.28
N VAL A 143 34.14 -32.75 4.19
CA VAL A 143 35.57 -32.69 4.48
C VAL A 143 35.86 -32.98 5.96
N ILE A 144 35.07 -32.42 6.88
CA ILE A 144 35.21 -32.68 8.32
C ILE A 144 34.94 -34.16 8.63
N SER A 145 33.91 -34.74 8.03
CA SER A 145 33.57 -36.16 8.21
C SER A 145 34.68 -37.09 7.72
N PHE A 146 35.30 -36.76 6.59
CA PHE A 146 36.41 -37.54 6.03
C PHE A 146 37.67 -37.46 6.89
N LEU A 147 37.99 -36.28 7.44
CA LEU A 147 39.11 -36.10 8.38
C LEU A 147 38.92 -36.91 9.66
N ILE A 148 37.71 -36.95 10.22
CA ILE A 148 37.41 -37.76 11.42
C ILE A 148 37.61 -39.25 11.13
N ILE A 149 37.17 -39.74 9.97
CA ILE A 149 37.35 -41.15 9.57
C ILE A 149 38.84 -41.50 9.42
N ILE A 150 39.64 -40.64 8.78
CA ILE A 150 41.09 -40.87 8.63
C ILE A 150 41.79 -40.92 9.99
N VAL A 151 41.46 -40.00 10.89
CA VAL A 151 42.06 -39.97 12.24
C VAL A 151 41.66 -41.20 13.05
N ARG A 152 40.41 -41.65 12.97
CA ARG A 152 39.96 -42.88 13.62
C ARG A 152 40.64 -44.12 13.05
N ARG A 153 40.82 -44.20 11.73
CA ARG A 153 41.49 -45.33 11.09
C ARG A 153 42.95 -45.41 11.50
N ARG A 154 43.68 -44.28 11.50
CA ARG A 154 45.07 -44.23 11.99
C ARG A 154 45.20 -44.58 13.47
N ARG A 155 44.27 -44.17 14.33
CA ARG A 155 44.30 -44.57 15.76
C ARG A 155 44.11 -46.08 15.92
N LYS A 156 43.21 -46.68 15.14
CA LYS A 156 42.97 -48.14 15.18
C LYS A 156 44.19 -48.93 14.67
N ASP A 157 44.85 -48.46 13.62
CA ASP A 157 46.07 -49.10 13.09
C ASP A 157 47.24 -49.04 14.10
N HIS A 158 47.25 -48.07 15.02
CA HIS A 158 48.21 -47.99 16.13
C HIS A 158 47.83 -48.82 17.37
N GLU A 159 46.59 -49.30 17.45
CA GLU A 159 46.11 -50.19 18.51
C GLU A 159 46.28 -51.67 18.15
N GLU A 160 46.30 -52.00 16.85
CA GLU A 160 46.57 -53.35 16.34
C GLU A 160 48.07 -53.66 16.13
N ALA A 161 48.95 -52.68 16.35
CA ALA A 161 50.41 -52.80 16.19
C ALA A 161 51.20 -52.89 17.52
N ARG A 162 50.56 -53.30 18.61
CA ARG A 162 51.18 -53.52 19.92
C ARG A 162 50.83 -54.89 20.47
#